data_AF-A0A7X3YSV2-F1
#
_entry.id   AF-A0A7X3YSV2-F1
#
_cell.length_a   1.000
_cell.length_b   1.000
_cell.length_c   1.000
_cell.angle_alpha   90.00
_cell.angle_beta   90.00
_cell.angle_gamma   90.00
#
_symmetry.space_group_name_H-M   'P 1'
#
loop_
_entity.id
_entity.type
_entity.pdbx_description
1 polymer ?
#
loop_
_entity_poly.entity_id
_entity_poly.type
_entity_poly.pdbx_seq_one_letter_code
_entity_poly.pdbx_strand_id
1 'polypeptide(L)'
;MGMLRTGALIMLSLSGEEHSIFLNLLIPKLPAPGENSGGQREKVERRGTLPTPTNQSMPFDDLINLIETLKRRIEAHSQSLQQNEIRTRTALIDPLLTALGWDVADPGLVTPEYSVGQGRADYALNGSDAIPAAMVEAKRLNHALNDDERMQMLNYANARGVRYAAVTDGDIWELYEVFKYATLEDRRLLGVKITSTPAHQLALQLLLLLRPNLASGVPVPAQDPVLGTRREPSATEAFHPPVETPLPQTGSAPPSVVTHQPKQQRSSGSFKAHYCVDGKTWRECPNATASMLSIVAWCGQQHRDGADNYYEKLSHTCLRGDRPILVKERVTEIAEKWYSGKEVNGWYIFNNLNNSAKKEMIEEILRTCIRQNSTSPILGQDIQVKMPND
;
A
#
# COMPACT_ATOMS: atom_id res chain seq x y z
N MET A 1 -7.42 -31.89 -24.06
CA MET A 1 -8.17 -30.65 -24.32
C MET A 1 -8.60 -30.10 -22.97
N GLY A 2 -8.10 -28.92 -22.57
CA GLY A 2 -8.37 -28.34 -21.25
C GLY A 2 -7.17 -27.56 -20.71
N MET A 3 -7.00 -26.32 -21.19
CA MET A 3 -5.96 -25.35 -20.86
C MET A 3 -5.94 -24.97 -19.36
N LEU A 4 -4.78 -25.11 -18.73
CA LEU A 4 -4.38 -24.35 -17.54
C LEU A 4 -3.91 -22.96 -18.00
N ARG A 5 -4.56 -21.89 -17.55
CA ARG A 5 -4.06 -20.52 -17.70
C ARG A 5 -3.33 -20.11 -16.41
N THR A 6 -2.01 -20.15 -16.48
CA THR A 6 -1.08 -19.58 -15.49
C THR A 6 -1.01 -18.07 -15.75
N GLY A 7 -1.36 -17.23 -14.77
CA GLY A 7 -1.23 -15.78 -14.84
C GLY A 7 0.21 -15.37 -14.51
N ALA A 8 0.90 -14.75 -15.47
CA ALA A 8 2.29 -14.34 -15.37
C ALA A 8 2.44 -13.01 -14.60
N LEU A 9 3.39 -12.99 -13.68
CA LEU A 9 3.96 -11.83 -13.01
C LEU A 9 4.94 -11.15 -13.96
N ILE A 10 4.72 -9.89 -14.36
CA ILE A 10 5.72 -9.14 -15.14
C ILE A 10 6.77 -8.60 -14.19
N MET A 11 7.81 -9.40 -13.95
CA MET A 11 9.10 -8.95 -13.44
C MET A 11 9.94 -8.49 -14.64
N LEU A 12 10.41 -7.25 -14.61
CA LEU A 12 11.44 -6.79 -15.55
C LEU A 12 12.77 -7.46 -15.19
N SER A 13 13.02 -8.63 -15.77
CA SER A 13 14.33 -9.28 -15.78
C SER A 13 15.16 -8.70 -16.92
N LEU A 14 16.14 -7.86 -16.61
CA LEU A 14 17.20 -7.48 -17.54
C LEU A 14 18.30 -8.56 -17.48
N SER A 15 18.14 -9.63 -18.25
CA SER A 15 19.24 -10.51 -18.62
C SER A 15 19.60 -10.22 -20.08
N GLY A 16 20.85 -9.82 -20.31
CA GLY A 16 21.37 -9.49 -21.62
C GLY A 16 21.32 -10.68 -22.56
N GLU A 17 20.78 -10.46 -23.74
CA GLU A 17 21.42 -10.77 -25.02
C GLU A 17 20.66 -10.00 -26.10
N GLU A 18 21.40 -9.60 -27.14
CA GLU A 18 20.98 -8.69 -28.20
C GLU A 18 19.63 -9.06 -28.80
N HIS A 19 18.67 -8.14 -28.82
CA HIS A 19 17.76 -7.91 -29.94
C HIS A 19 17.04 -6.57 -29.76
N SER A 20 17.16 -5.72 -30.77
CA SER A 20 16.57 -4.39 -30.87
C SER A 20 15.05 -4.44 -30.72
N ILE A 21 14.50 -3.67 -29.77
CA ILE A 21 13.05 -3.41 -29.68
C ILE A 21 12.85 -1.90 -29.63
N PHE A 22 12.18 -1.37 -30.65
CA PHE A 22 11.77 0.03 -30.77
C PHE A 22 10.76 0.38 -29.67
N LEU A 23 11.09 1.36 -28.82
CA LEU A 23 10.14 2.05 -27.95
C LEU A 23 9.43 3.16 -28.73
N ASN A 24 8.14 2.97 -29.03
CA ASN A 24 7.24 4.06 -29.45
C ASN A 24 6.37 4.46 -28.27
N LEU A 25 6.77 5.50 -27.52
CA LEU A 25 5.88 6.20 -26.59
C LEU A 25 5.28 7.42 -27.32
N LEU A 26 3.96 7.43 -27.49
CA LEU A 26 3.23 8.62 -27.94
C LEU A 26 2.85 9.50 -26.76
N ILE A 27 3.37 10.72 -26.78
CA ILE A 27 2.99 11.85 -25.91
C ILE A 27 1.50 12.16 -26.14
N PRO A 28 0.68 12.41 -25.10
CA PRO A 28 -0.71 12.80 -25.28
C PRO A 28 -0.82 14.11 -26.07
N LYS A 29 -1.65 14.08 -27.12
CA LYS A 29 -1.93 15.22 -28.00
C LYS A 29 -2.72 16.28 -27.23
N LEU A 30 -2.12 17.46 -27.04
CA LEU A 30 -2.83 18.68 -26.63
C LEU A 30 -4.00 18.93 -27.61
N PRO A 31 -5.18 19.38 -27.13
CA PRO A 31 -6.28 19.73 -28.02
C PRO A 31 -5.90 20.93 -28.90
N ALA A 32 -6.17 20.82 -30.20
CA ALA A 32 -5.95 21.90 -31.15
C ALA A 32 -6.90 23.08 -30.87
N PRO A 33 -6.49 24.34 -31.16
CA PRO A 33 -7.36 25.50 -31.01
C PRO A 33 -8.48 25.44 -32.05
N GLY A 34 -9.73 25.55 -31.60
CA GLY A 34 -10.88 25.72 -32.48
C GLY A 34 -10.83 27.09 -33.13
N GLU A 35 -10.91 27.12 -34.47
CA GLU A 35 -11.00 28.34 -35.25
C GLU A 35 -12.36 29.05 -35.08
N ASN A 36 -12.23 30.37 -35.03
CA ASN A 36 -13.20 31.45 -35.00
C ASN A 36 -14.46 31.28 -35.89
N SER A 37 -15.60 31.73 -35.37
CA SER A 37 -16.57 32.47 -36.18
C SER A 37 -17.33 33.51 -35.34
N GLY A 38 -17.48 34.72 -35.90
CA GLY A 38 -18.48 35.71 -35.47
C GLY A 38 -17.98 36.80 -34.53
N GLY A 39 -17.62 37.97 -35.09
CA GLY A 39 -17.24 39.15 -34.31
C GLY A 39 -18.41 39.87 -33.65
N GLN A 40 -18.09 40.58 -32.57
CA GLN A 40 -18.65 41.90 -32.25
C GLN A 40 -17.76 42.61 -31.22
N ARG A 41 -17.57 43.92 -31.45
CA ARG A 41 -16.80 44.85 -30.62
C ARG A 41 -17.56 45.15 -29.32
N GLU A 42 -16.88 45.18 -28.18
CA GLU A 42 -16.65 46.39 -27.35
C GLU A 42 -16.22 46.09 -25.89
N LYS A 43 -15.38 47.02 -25.41
CA LYS A 43 -15.15 47.48 -24.02
C LYS A 43 -14.41 46.61 -22.99
N VAL A 44 -13.11 46.92 -22.93
CA VAL A 44 -12.25 47.17 -21.75
C VAL A 44 -12.95 47.15 -20.38
N GLU A 45 -12.54 46.21 -19.52
CA GLU A 45 -12.36 46.48 -18.09
C GLU A 45 -11.26 45.55 -17.52
N ARG A 46 -10.20 46.15 -16.98
CA ARG A 46 -9.04 45.44 -16.39
C ARG A 46 -9.38 45.00 -14.97
N ARG A 47 -9.42 43.69 -14.72
CA ARG A 47 -9.31 43.13 -13.37
C ARG A 47 -8.30 41.99 -13.43
N GLY A 48 -7.12 42.23 -12.84
CA GLY A 48 -6.04 41.25 -12.80
C GLY A 48 -6.43 40.03 -11.99
N THR A 49 -6.67 38.92 -12.67
CA THR A 49 -6.69 37.58 -12.08
C THR A 49 -5.24 37.09 -11.96
N LEU A 50 -4.83 36.78 -10.73
CA LEU A 50 -3.60 36.02 -10.48
C LEU A 50 -3.66 34.71 -11.30
N PRO A 51 -2.57 34.31 -11.98
CA PRO A 51 -2.54 33.01 -12.64
C PRO A 51 -2.62 31.92 -11.57
N THR A 52 -3.63 31.06 -11.70
CA THR A 52 -3.74 29.78 -11.01
C THR A 52 -2.46 28.98 -11.24
N PRO A 53 -1.86 28.34 -10.21
CA PRO A 53 -0.68 27.52 -10.40
C PRO A 53 -1.06 26.33 -11.28
N THR A 54 -0.64 26.39 -12.55
CA THR A 54 -0.69 25.25 -13.46
C THR A 54 0.20 24.17 -12.87
N ASN A 55 -0.41 23.04 -12.53
CA ASN A 55 0.25 21.77 -12.24
C ASN A 55 1.05 21.35 -13.49
N GLN A 56 2.24 21.92 -13.68
CA GLN A 56 3.14 21.59 -14.78
C GLN A 56 3.97 20.39 -14.35
N SER A 57 3.48 19.20 -14.67
CA SER A 57 4.38 18.05 -14.79
C SER A 57 5.47 18.41 -15.78
N MET A 58 6.73 18.37 -15.36
CA MET A 58 7.87 18.59 -16.25
C MET A 58 7.77 17.66 -17.47
N PRO A 59 7.99 18.17 -18.69
CA PRO A 59 8.18 17.33 -19.87
C PRO A 59 9.26 16.28 -19.61
N PHE A 60 9.03 15.04 -20.03
CA PHE A 60 9.98 13.93 -19.85
C PHE A 60 11.38 14.24 -20.41
N ASP A 61 11.44 15.00 -21.51
CA ASP A 61 12.69 15.47 -22.12
C ASP A 61 13.50 16.38 -21.19
N ASP A 62 12.85 17.21 -20.36
CA ASP A 62 13.54 18.08 -19.41
C ASP A 62 14.19 17.27 -18.29
N LEU A 63 13.56 16.18 -17.86
CA LEU A 63 14.16 15.25 -16.90
C LEU A 63 15.41 14.56 -17.51
N ILE A 64 15.34 14.14 -18.77
CA ILE A 64 16.50 13.57 -19.50
C ILE A 64 17.64 14.60 -19.58
N ASN A 65 17.33 15.83 -19.98
CA ASN A 65 18.32 16.91 -20.10
C ASN A 65 18.94 17.28 -18.74
N LEU A 66 18.15 17.26 -17.68
CA LEU A 66 18.63 17.43 -16.32
C LEU A 66 19.59 16.30 -15.94
N ILE A 67 19.22 15.04 -16.16
CA ILE A 67 20.08 13.88 -15.88
C ILE A 67 21.44 14.03 -16.57
N GLU A 68 21.46 14.38 -17.86
CA GLU A 68 22.72 14.61 -18.57
C GLU A 68 23.51 15.80 -18.01
N THR A 69 22.83 16.82 -17.48
CA THR A 69 23.47 17.92 -16.76
C THR A 69 24.07 17.44 -15.43
N LEU A 70 23.38 16.60 -14.68
CA LEU A 70 23.86 16.03 -13.42
C LEU A 70 25.10 15.15 -13.65
N LYS A 71 25.10 14.31 -14.69
CA LYS A 71 26.29 13.54 -15.10
C LYS A 71 27.50 14.44 -15.33
N ARG A 72 27.35 15.51 -16.10
CA ARG A 72 28.43 16.49 -16.35
C ARG A 72 28.90 17.17 -15.07
N ARG A 73 28.00 17.50 -14.14
CA ARG A 73 28.35 18.10 -12.83
C ARG A 73 29.15 17.13 -11.96
N ILE A 74 28.74 15.86 -11.91
CA ILE A 74 29.44 14.82 -11.16
C ILE A 74 30.88 14.69 -11.67
N GLU A 75 31.07 14.62 -12.99
CA GLU A 75 32.40 14.52 -13.61
C GLU A 75 33.24 15.78 -13.34
N ALA A 76 32.71 16.97 -13.62
CA ALA A 76 33.45 18.23 -13.55
C ALA A 76 33.78 18.67 -12.11
N HIS A 77 32.97 18.26 -11.12
CA HIS A 77 33.07 18.77 -9.74
C HIS A 77 33.23 17.67 -8.70
N SER A 78 33.59 16.44 -9.11
CA SER A 78 33.67 15.26 -8.24
C SER A 78 34.42 15.53 -6.93
N GLN A 79 35.63 16.11 -6.99
CA GLN A 79 36.45 16.40 -5.81
C GLN A 79 35.75 17.34 -4.81
N SER A 80 35.04 18.36 -5.30
CA SER A 80 34.32 19.33 -4.46
C SER A 80 33.10 18.70 -3.78
N LEU A 81 32.38 17.84 -4.51
CA LEU A 81 31.18 17.16 -4.04
C LEU A 81 31.51 16.05 -3.02
N GLN A 82 32.63 15.34 -3.19
CA GLN A 82 33.11 14.33 -2.23
C GLN A 82 33.52 14.93 -0.88
N GLN A 83 33.84 16.22 -0.82
CA GLN A 83 34.29 16.88 0.40
C GLN A 83 33.16 17.43 1.26
N ASN A 84 31.97 17.67 0.68
CA ASN A 84 30.91 18.40 1.35
C ASN A 84 29.52 17.92 0.93
N GLU A 85 28.79 17.32 1.87
CA GLU A 85 27.44 16.82 1.68
C GLU A 85 26.44 17.91 1.27
N ILE A 86 26.54 19.13 1.82
CA ILE A 86 25.68 20.26 1.43
C ILE A 86 25.88 20.61 -0.05
N ARG A 87 27.11 20.48 -0.57
CA ARG A 87 27.36 20.69 -2.01
C ARG A 87 26.76 19.59 -2.86
N THR A 88 26.84 18.33 -2.43
CA THR A 88 26.14 17.22 -3.11
C THR A 88 24.64 17.45 -3.15
N ARG A 89 24.05 17.82 -2.00
CA ARG A 89 22.63 18.13 -1.87
C ARG A 89 22.17 19.20 -2.85
N THR A 90 22.78 20.38 -2.76
CA THR A 90 22.40 21.55 -3.56
C THR A 90 22.71 21.41 -5.04
N ALA A 91 23.79 20.74 -5.42
CA ALA A 91 24.20 20.62 -6.82
C ALA A 91 23.54 19.46 -7.58
N LEU A 92 23.19 18.38 -6.88
CA LEU A 92 22.72 17.13 -7.49
C LEU A 92 21.31 16.71 -7.02
N ILE A 93 21.07 16.68 -5.71
CA ILE A 93 19.85 16.11 -5.12
C ILE A 93 18.67 17.09 -5.27
N ASP A 94 18.84 18.34 -4.84
CA ASP A 94 17.78 19.36 -4.87
C ASP A 94 17.23 19.60 -6.28
N PRO A 95 18.06 19.72 -7.35
CA PRO A 95 17.55 19.86 -8.71
C PRO A 95 16.76 18.64 -9.17
N LEU A 96 17.18 17.43 -8.78
CA LEU A 96 16.50 16.21 -9.19
C LEU A 96 15.15 16.07 -8.47
N LEU A 97 15.11 16.30 -7.15
CA LEU A 97 13.85 16.32 -6.39
C LEU A 97 12.88 17.34 -6.97
N THR A 98 13.35 18.56 -7.24
CA THR A 98 12.53 19.62 -7.85
C THR A 98 11.93 19.18 -9.19
N ALA A 99 12.74 18.57 -10.06
CA ALA A 99 12.27 18.08 -11.36
C ALA A 99 11.27 16.91 -11.25
N LEU A 100 11.35 16.12 -10.17
CA LEU A 100 10.39 15.06 -9.84
C LEU A 100 9.12 15.59 -9.16
N GLY A 101 8.95 16.90 -9.08
CA GLY A 101 7.78 17.56 -8.50
C GLY A 101 7.87 17.79 -7.00
N TRP A 102 9.04 17.58 -6.40
CA TRP A 102 9.36 17.86 -5.00
C TRP A 102 10.17 19.15 -4.90
N ASP A 103 9.52 20.30 -5.06
CA ASP A 103 10.19 21.59 -4.94
C ASP A 103 10.71 21.78 -3.50
N VAL A 104 12.03 21.78 -3.36
CA VAL A 104 12.71 21.90 -2.06
C VAL A 104 12.55 23.29 -1.44
N ALA A 105 12.17 24.29 -2.23
CA ALA A 105 11.88 25.64 -1.74
C ALA A 105 10.45 25.78 -1.21
N ASP A 106 9.56 24.82 -1.50
CA ASP A 106 8.20 24.79 -0.97
C ASP A 106 8.14 23.93 0.32
N PRO A 107 8.01 24.56 1.51
CA PRO A 107 7.94 23.83 2.78
C PRO A 107 6.69 22.95 2.90
N GLY A 108 5.67 23.17 2.06
CA GLY A 108 4.50 22.30 1.98
C GLY A 108 4.78 20.98 1.24
N LEU A 109 5.80 20.95 0.38
CA LEU A 109 6.19 19.77 -0.41
C LEU A 109 7.40 19.05 0.15
N VAL A 110 8.35 19.79 0.70
CA VAL A 110 9.58 19.22 1.24
C VAL A 110 9.90 19.89 2.58
N THR A 111 10.14 19.07 3.61
CA THR A 111 10.69 19.54 4.88
C THR A 111 12.14 19.13 5.00
N PRO A 112 13.12 20.05 4.82
CA PRO A 112 14.51 19.76 5.08
C PRO A 112 14.76 19.51 6.57
N GLU A 113 15.80 18.74 6.89
CA GLU A 113 16.22 18.51 8.27
C GLU A 113 15.10 17.96 9.17
N TYR A 114 14.28 17.06 8.62
CA TYR A 114 13.10 16.52 9.28
C TYR A 114 13.48 15.71 10.52
N SER A 115 13.07 16.19 11.69
CA SER A 115 13.39 15.57 12.99
C SER A 115 12.62 14.28 13.19
N VAL A 116 13.31 13.21 13.60
CA VAL A 116 12.78 11.84 13.81
C VAL A 116 13.13 11.35 15.21
N GLY A 117 12.43 11.88 16.22
CA GLY A 117 12.72 11.56 17.61
C GLY A 117 14.10 12.07 17.99
N GLN A 118 15.06 11.16 18.18
CA GLN A 118 16.47 11.49 18.48
C GLN A 118 17.34 11.62 17.22
N GLY A 119 16.83 11.24 16.04
CA GLY A 119 17.53 11.34 14.76
C GLY A 119 16.94 12.42 13.86
N ARG A 120 17.47 12.50 12.63
CA ARG A 120 17.02 13.44 11.61
C ARG A 120 17.23 12.83 10.23
N ALA A 121 16.31 13.07 9.31
CA ALA A 121 16.52 12.82 7.89
C ALA A 121 16.74 14.16 7.17
N ASP A 122 17.49 14.13 6.07
CA ASP A 122 17.80 15.36 5.32
C ASP A 122 16.60 15.96 4.63
N TYR A 123 15.67 15.12 4.15
CA TYR A 123 14.43 15.55 3.52
C TYR A 123 13.28 14.64 3.94
N ALA A 124 12.13 15.25 4.25
CA ALA A 124 10.84 14.59 4.20
C ALA A 124 10.06 15.10 2.99
N LEU A 125 9.57 14.18 2.16
CA LEU A 125 8.76 14.46 0.98
C LEU A 125 7.28 14.38 1.38
N ASN A 126 6.63 15.53 1.46
CA ASN A 126 5.30 15.67 2.05
C ASN A 126 4.20 15.38 1.01
N GLY A 127 3.46 14.30 1.23
CA GLY A 127 2.29 13.98 0.44
C GLY A 127 1.07 14.85 0.80
N SER A 128 -0.11 14.32 0.50
CA SER A 128 -1.38 14.94 0.90
C SER A 128 -1.69 14.74 2.39
N ASP A 129 -1.04 13.77 3.01
CA ASP A 129 -1.28 13.31 4.37
C ASP A 129 -0.38 14.02 5.38
N ALA A 130 -0.75 13.94 6.66
CA ALA A 130 0.06 14.48 7.77
C ALA A 130 1.40 13.73 7.94
N ILE A 131 1.51 12.52 7.41
CA ILE A 131 2.75 11.71 7.43
C ILE A 131 3.42 11.88 6.06
N PRO A 132 4.74 12.16 6.00
CA PRO A 132 5.47 12.23 4.74
C PRO A 132 5.31 10.96 3.90
N ALA A 133 5.27 11.11 2.58
CA ALA A 133 5.20 9.99 1.64
C ALA A 133 6.52 9.21 1.61
N ALA A 134 7.64 9.95 1.66
CA ALA A 134 8.97 9.38 1.72
C ALA A 134 9.90 10.22 2.59
N MET A 135 10.96 9.60 3.11
CA MET A 135 12.11 10.29 3.70
C MET A 135 13.36 10.00 2.86
N VAL A 136 14.22 10.99 2.70
CA VAL A 136 15.47 10.88 1.95
C VAL A 136 16.64 11.26 2.85
N GLU A 137 17.61 10.36 2.93
CA GLU A 137 18.91 10.60 3.57
C GLU A 137 19.96 10.87 2.50
N ALA A 138 20.67 11.98 2.63
CA ALA A 138 21.72 12.38 1.71
C ALA A 138 23.09 12.06 2.30
N LYS A 139 24.06 11.85 1.41
CA LYS A 139 25.48 11.74 1.72
C LYS A 139 26.29 12.58 0.75
N ARG A 140 27.53 12.88 1.11
CA ARG A 140 28.53 13.40 0.15
C ARG A 140 28.77 12.41 -0.98
N LEU A 141 29.14 12.91 -2.16
CA LEU A 141 29.35 12.08 -3.35
C LEU A 141 30.40 10.98 -3.08
N ASN A 142 30.21 9.79 -3.65
CA ASN A 142 31.05 8.60 -3.47
C ASN A 142 31.17 8.10 -2.02
N HIS A 143 30.24 8.50 -1.14
CA HIS A 143 30.15 7.88 0.17
C HIS A 143 29.66 6.43 0.04
N ALA A 144 30.40 5.49 0.60
CA ALA A 144 30.05 4.08 0.55
C ALA A 144 28.87 3.81 1.49
N LEU A 145 27.67 3.72 0.91
CA LEU A 145 26.45 3.36 1.62
C LEU A 145 26.54 1.93 2.16
N ASN A 146 26.52 1.79 3.49
CA ASN A 146 26.54 0.48 4.16
C ASN A 146 25.15 0.11 4.71
N ASP A 147 25.00 -1.15 5.11
CA ASP A 147 23.70 -1.70 5.51
C ASP A 147 23.19 -1.14 6.84
N ASP A 148 24.09 -0.75 7.75
CA ASP A 148 23.71 -0.11 9.02
C ASP A 148 23.06 1.25 8.76
N GLU A 149 23.62 2.05 7.84
CA GLU A 149 23.05 3.35 7.43
C GLU A 149 21.68 3.18 6.76
N ARG A 150 21.53 2.19 5.87
CA ARG A 150 20.24 1.87 5.24
C ARG A 150 19.20 1.46 6.28
N MET A 151 19.56 0.54 7.18
CA MET A 151 18.69 0.06 8.24
C MET A 151 18.31 1.17 9.22
N GLN A 152 19.24 2.05 9.57
CA GLN A 152 18.96 3.21 10.41
C GLN A 152 17.90 4.11 9.77
N MET A 153 18.03 4.43 8.47
CA MET A 153 17.05 5.24 7.76
C MET A 153 15.67 4.55 7.74
N LEU A 154 15.65 3.27 7.38
CA LEU A 154 14.42 2.45 7.41
C LEU A 154 13.75 2.47 8.78
N ASN A 155 14.52 2.36 9.86
CA ASN A 155 14.00 2.40 11.24
C ASN A 155 13.43 3.79 11.59
N TYR A 156 14.07 4.87 11.15
CA TYR A 156 13.55 6.23 11.33
C TYR A 156 12.25 6.45 10.56
N ALA A 157 12.18 6.02 9.30
CA ALA A 157 10.95 6.08 8.51
C ALA A 157 9.83 5.24 9.15
N ASN A 158 10.15 4.02 9.59
CA ASN A 158 9.22 3.11 10.25
C ASN A 158 8.65 3.72 11.54
N ALA A 159 9.50 4.33 12.38
CA ALA A 159 9.07 5.00 13.61
C ALA A 159 8.13 6.20 13.38
N ARG A 160 8.06 6.71 12.15
CA ARG A 160 7.19 7.83 11.75
C ARG A 160 6.02 7.42 10.87
N GLY A 161 5.85 6.13 10.59
CA GLY A 161 4.79 5.68 9.69
C GLY A 161 5.04 6.03 8.23
N VAL A 162 6.26 6.46 7.86
CA VAL A 162 6.60 6.85 6.49
C VAL A 162 6.78 5.60 5.64
N ARG A 163 6.12 5.55 4.48
CA ARG A 163 6.03 4.35 3.65
C ARG A 163 7.31 4.05 2.88
N TYR A 164 7.98 5.09 2.41
CA TYR A 164 9.14 4.96 1.54
C TYR A 164 10.38 5.63 2.13
N ALA A 165 11.51 5.03 1.83
CA ALA A 165 12.79 5.36 2.39
C ALA A 165 13.81 5.46 1.25
N ALA A 166 14.47 6.59 1.08
CA ALA A 166 15.52 6.74 0.07
C ALA A 166 16.86 7.10 0.71
N VAL A 167 17.93 6.59 0.12
CA VAL A 167 19.31 6.95 0.47
C VAL A 167 20.06 7.27 -0.80
N THR A 168 20.82 8.36 -0.79
CA THR A 168 21.54 8.83 -1.98
C THR A 168 22.81 9.60 -1.66
N ASP A 169 23.82 9.48 -2.52
CA ASP A 169 25.01 10.35 -2.54
C ASP A 169 24.99 11.33 -3.72
N GLY A 170 23.82 11.52 -4.34
CA GLY A 170 23.62 12.31 -5.55
C GLY A 170 23.88 11.56 -6.86
N ASP A 171 24.76 10.55 -6.90
CA ASP A 171 24.99 9.71 -8.08
C ASP A 171 24.25 8.37 -7.96
N ILE A 172 24.26 7.74 -6.79
CA ILE A 172 23.51 6.53 -6.49
C ILE A 172 22.20 6.92 -5.80
N TRP A 173 21.09 6.31 -6.25
CA TRP A 173 19.77 6.44 -5.64
C TRP A 173 19.22 5.06 -5.34
N GLU A 174 18.91 4.83 -4.06
CA GLU A 174 18.22 3.63 -3.60
C GLU A 174 16.88 4.02 -2.97
N LEU A 175 15.79 3.34 -3.33
CA LEU A 175 14.45 3.52 -2.76
C LEU A 175 13.98 2.20 -2.17
N TYR A 176 13.43 2.26 -0.96
CA TYR A 176 12.96 1.11 -0.21
C TYR A 176 11.50 1.26 0.22
N GLU A 177 10.79 0.14 0.24
CA GLU A 177 9.49 0.00 0.89
C GLU A 177 9.69 -0.36 2.36
N VAL A 178 9.33 0.56 3.26
CA VAL A 178 9.67 0.49 4.69
C VAL A 178 8.98 -0.69 5.37
N PHE A 179 7.70 -0.89 5.08
CA PHE A 179 6.84 -1.89 5.74
C PHE A 179 6.81 -3.25 5.05
N LYS A 180 7.56 -3.43 3.95
CA LYS A 180 7.62 -4.73 3.28
C LYS A 180 8.37 -5.72 4.16
N TYR A 181 7.70 -6.81 4.54
CA TYR A 181 8.31 -7.89 5.32
C TYR A 181 9.20 -8.75 4.44
N ALA A 182 10.43 -8.28 4.22
CA ALA A 182 11.44 -8.97 3.45
C ALA A 182 12.85 -8.57 3.92
N THR A 183 13.88 -9.17 3.31
CA THR A 183 15.28 -8.77 3.53
C THR A 183 15.49 -7.31 3.08
N LEU A 184 16.59 -6.68 3.50
CA LEU A 184 16.91 -5.31 3.08
C LEU A 184 16.95 -5.19 1.54
N GLU A 185 17.53 -6.17 0.86
CA GLU A 185 17.62 -6.22 -0.60
C GLU A 185 16.23 -6.32 -1.24
N ASP A 186 15.37 -7.20 -0.73
CA ASP A 186 14.01 -7.39 -1.26
C ASP A 186 13.08 -6.20 -0.99
N ARG A 187 13.39 -5.38 0.01
CA ARG A 187 12.69 -4.11 0.25
C ARG A 187 13.05 -3.03 -0.76
N ARG A 188 14.17 -3.17 -1.49
CA ARG A 188 14.64 -2.17 -2.46
C ARG A 188 13.78 -2.20 -3.72
N LEU A 189 13.06 -1.12 -3.96
CA LEU A 189 12.24 -0.89 -5.15
C LEU A 189 13.05 -0.31 -6.31
N LEU A 190 14.08 0.48 -5.98
CA LEU A 190 14.95 1.15 -6.96
C LEU A 190 16.40 1.10 -6.46
N GLY A 191 17.32 0.82 -7.38
CA GLY A 191 18.76 0.99 -7.18
C GLY A 191 19.37 1.41 -8.50
N VAL A 192 19.71 2.69 -8.65
CA VAL A 192 20.24 3.26 -9.89
C VAL A 192 21.46 4.13 -9.62
N LYS A 193 22.32 4.25 -10.63
CA LYS A 193 23.47 5.13 -10.62
C LYS A 193 23.43 6.06 -11.83
N ILE A 194 23.44 7.37 -11.59
CA ILE A 194 23.23 8.40 -12.61
C ILE A 194 24.30 8.29 -13.70
N THR A 195 25.57 8.24 -13.31
CA THR A 195 26.71 8.24 -14.24
C THR A 195 26.79 7.00 -15.13
N SER A 196 26.32 5.83 -14.66
CA SER A 196 26.41 4.58 -15.42
C SER A 196 25.12 4.19 -16.16
N THR A 197 24.04 4.96 -16.03
CA THR A 197 22.74 4.62 -16.64
C THR A 197 22.42 5.57 -17.81
N PRO A 198 21.99 5.07 -18.99
CA PRO A 198 21.50 5.93 -20.07
C PRO A 198 20.36 6.85 -19.61
N ALA A 199 20.38 8.13 -20.00
CA ALA A 199 19.47 9.12 -19.38
C ALA A 199 17.98 8.84 -19.60
N HIS A 200 17.59 8.32 -20.77
CA HIS A 200 16.20 7.95 -21.03
C HIS A 200 15.74 6.79 -20.14
N GLN A 201 16.59 5.78 -19.95
CA GLN A 201 16.30 4.64 -19.07
C GLN A 201 16.21 5.11 -17.62
N LEU A 202 17.17 5.92 -17.20
CA LEU A 202 17.20 6.47 -15.85
C LEU A 202 15.97 7.36 -15.57
N ALA A 203 15.56 8.18 -16.54
CA ALA A 203 14.38 9.02 -16.43
C ALA A 203 13.11 8.18 -16.14
N LEU A 204 12.93 7.05 -16.84
CA LEU A 204 11.83 6.11 -16.58
C LEU A 204 11.92 5.50 -15.16
N GLN A 205 13.10 5.07 -14.75
CA GLN A 205 13.31 4.46 -13.43
C GLN A 205 13.06 5.46 -12.29
N LEU A 206 13.50 6.71 -12.46
CA LEU A 206 13.28 7.80 -11.50
C LEU A 206 11.82 8.23 -11.38
N LEU A 207 10.93 7.82 -12.30
CA LEU A 207 9.50 8.06 -12.12
C LEU A 207 8.93 7.38 -10.87
N LEU A 208 9.59 6.37 -10.29
CA LEU A 208 9.20 5.84 -8.98
C LEU A 208 9.27 6.89 -7.86
N LEU A 209 10.13 7.89 -7.99
CA LEU A 209 10.27 9.00 -7.06
C LEU A 209 9.36 10.20 -7.41
N LEU A 210 8.66 10.15 -8.55
CA LEU A 210 7.79 11.22 -9.01
C LEU A 210 6.70 11.52 -7.96
N ARG A 211 6.48 12.79 -7.63
CA ARG A 211 5.56 13.19 -6.54
C ARG A 211 4.18 12.53 -6.63
N PRO A 212 3.43 12.61 -7.75
CA PRO A 212 2.18 11.88 -7.92
C PRO A 212 2.23 10.37 -7.58
N ASN A 213 3.35 9.69 -7.82
CA ASN A 213 3.48 8.25 -7.59
C ASN A 213 3.71 7.90 -6.12
N LEU A 214 4.49 8.71 -5.41
CA LEU A 214 4.73 8.52 -3.98
C LEU A 214 3.60 9.11 -3.11
N ALA A 215 3.06 10.27 -3.49
CA ALA A 215 2.08 11.01 -2.70
C ALA A 215 0.66 10.41 -2.76
N SER A 216 0.35 9.55 -3.74
CA SER A 216 -0.97 8.97 -3.88
C SER A 216 -1.32 7.97 -2.78
N GLY A 217 -0.33 7.40 -2.06
CA GLY A 217 -0.54 6.46 -0.95
C GLY A 217 -1.32 5.18 -1.34
N VAL A 218 -1.70 5.03 -2.61
CA VAL A 218 -2.47 3.94 -3.19
C VAL A 218 -1.76 3.60 -4.49
N PRO A 219 -1.32 2.35 -4.70
CA PRO A 219 -0.86 1.90 -6.00
C PRO A 219 -2.01 2.13 -7.00
N VAL A 220 -1.84 3.10 -7.89
CA VAL A 220 -2.73 3.23 -9.04
C VAL A 220 -2.20 2.22 -10.06
N PRO A 221 -2.99 1.22 -10.49
CA PRO A 221 -2.58 0.36 -11.58
C PRO A 221 -2.18 1.24 -12.76
N ALA A 222 -1.03 0.96 -13.38
CA ALA A 222 -0.71 1.58 -14.65
C ALA A 222 -1.90 1.34 -15.58
N GLN A 223 -2.54 2.41 -16.06
CA GLN A 223 -3.65 2.26 -16.98
C GLN A 223 -3.15 1.52 -18.22
N ASP A 224 -3.99 0.66 -18.79
CA ASP A 224 -3.69 0.06 -20.08
C ASP A 224 -3.34 1.19 -21.07
N PRO A 225 -2.22 1.10 -21.80
CA PRO A 225 -1.88 2.10 -22.78
C PRO A 225 -3.04 2.22 -23.77
N VAL A 226 -3.65 3.41 -23.83
CA VAL A 226 -4.77 3.68 -24.74
C VAL A 226 -4.21 3.76 -26.16
N LEU A 227 -3.97 2.60 -26.76
CA LEU A 227 -3.85 2.47 -28.20
C LEU A 227 -5.26 2.62 -28.75
N GLY A 228 -5.58 3.84 -29.20
CA GLY A 228 -6.84 4.12 -29.89
C GLY A 228 -6.97 3.27 -31.15
N THR A 229 -7.56 2.08 -31.03
CA THR A 229 -8.07 1.38 -32.19
C THR A 229 -9.37 2.07 -32.59
N ARG A 230 -9.30 2.70 -33.77
CA ARG A 230 -10.44 3.23 -34.50
C ARG A 230 -11.56 2.19 -34.51
N ARG A 231 -12.71 2.50 -33.90
CA ARG A 231 -13.95 1.73 -34.09
C ARG A 231 -14.47 1.98 -35.51
N GLU A 232 -14.82 0.91 -36.20
CA GLU A 232 -15.84 0.92 -37.24
C GLU A 232 -16.90 -0.15 -36.88
N PRO A 233 -18.18 0.08 -37.20
CA PRO A 233 -19.32 -0.49 -36.51
C PRO A 233 -19.73 -1.84 -37.10
N SER A 234 -20.22 -2.75 -36.25
CA SER A 234 -21.09 -3.82 -36.71
C SER A 234 -22.30 -3.92 -35.80
N ALA A 235 -23.42 -3.45 -36.35
CA ALA A 235 -24.75 -3.71 -35.87
C ALA A 235 -25.06 -5.21 -36.02
N THR A 236 -25.77 -5.81 -35.08
CA THR A 236 -27.10 -6.38 -35.31
C THR A 236 -27.74 -6.69 -33.95
N GLU A 237 -28.95 -6.19 -33.82
CA GLU A 237 -29.91 -6.32 -32.74
C GLU A 237 -30.32 -7.78 -32.46
N ALA A 238 -30.76 -8.06 -31.23
CA ALA A 238 -32.05 -8.72 -31.01
C ALA A 238 -32.47 -8.61 -29.54
N PHE A 239 -33.45 -7.73 -29.33
CA PHE A 239 -34.34 -7.58 -28.20
C PHE A 239 -35.34 -8.77 -28.11
N HIS A 240 -35.57 -9.35 -26.91
CA HIS A 240 -36.84 -9.38 -26.12
C HIS A 240 -37.27 -10.86 -25.84
N PRO A 241 -38.18 -11.20 -24.89
CA PRO A 241 -38.51 -10.68 -23.55
C PRO A 241 -38.76 -11.87 -22.52
N PRO A 242 -39.34 -11.66 -21.32
CA PRO A 242 -39.27 -12.58 -20.17
C PRO A 242 -40.46 -13.56 -20.06
N VAL A 243 -40.33 -14.61 -19.23
CA VAL A 243 -41.45 -15.50 -18.85
C VAL A 243 -41.54 -15.64 -17.33
N GLU A 244 -42.78 -15.47 -16.87
CA GLU A 244 -43.28 -15.42 -15.49
C GLU A 244 -43.29 -16.77 -14.75
N THR A 245 -43.46 -16.62 -13.44
CA THR A 245 -43.68 -17.59 -12.36
C THR A 245 -44.88 -18.52 -12.59
N PRO A 246 -45.01 -19.66 -11.87
CA PRO A 246 -45.85 -19.62 -10.66
C PRO A 246 -45.43 -20.55 -9.49
N LEU A 247 -45.69 -20.09 -8.26
CA LEU A 247 -45.90 -20.92 -7.05
C LEU A 247 -47.31 -21.51 -7.07
N PRO A 248 -47.59 -22.61 -6.34
CA PRO A 248 -48.41 -22.41 -5.13
C PRO A 248 -48.14 -23.40 -3.96
N GLN A 249 -48.29 -22.84 -2.74
CA GLN A 249 -49.07 -23.38 -1.59
C GLN A 249 -48.57 -24.68 -0.90
N THR A 250 -48.67 -24.96 0.40
CA THR A 250 -49.38 -24.43 1.60
C THR A 250 -48.96 -25.33 2.78
N GLY A 251 -49.17 -24.87 4.02
CA GLY A 251 -49.29 -25.74 5.22
C GLY A 251 -48.18 -25.52 6.24
N SER A 252 -48.39 -24.71 7.28
CA SER A 252 -49.07 -25.02 8.56
C SER A 252 -48.08 -25.31 9.69
N ALA A 253 -47.96 -24.36 10.62
CA ALA A 253 -47.51 -24.56 12.01
C ALA A 253 -48.69 -25.16 12.84
N PRO A 254 -48.63 -25.41 14.18
CA PRO A 254 -47.63 -25.13 15.24
C PRO A 254 -47.51 -26.34 16.23
N PRO A 255 -47.28 -26.27 17.58
CA PRO A 255 -46.82 -25.20 18.48
C PRO A 255 -45.71 -25.56 19.52
N SER A 256 -45.30 -24.49 20.19
CA SER A 256 -44.59 -24.24 21.46
C SER A 256 -44.44 -25.33 22.53
N VAL A 257 -43.27 -25.34 23.20
CA VAL A 257 -43.13 -25.68 24.64
C VAL A 257 -42.13 -24.74 25.32
N VAL A 258 -42.54 -24.22 26.48
CA VAL A 258 -41.84 -23.34 27.42
C VAL A 258 -41.15 -24.17 28.51
N THR A 259 -40.26 -23.53 29.29
CA THR A 259 -39.71 -23.90 30.63
C THR A 259 -38.51 -24.86 30.60
N HIS A 260 -37.38 -24.67 31.32
CA HIS A 260 -37.11 -24.07 32.64
C HIS A 260 -35.68 -23.47 32.71
N GLN A 261 -35.53 -22.36 33.45
CA GLN A 261 -34.27 -22.05 34.14
C GLN A 261 -34.11 -22.98 35.37
N PRO A 262 -32.90 -23.51 35.63
CA PRO A 262 -32.47 -23.82 36.98
C PRO A 262 -31.46 -22.79 37.49
N LYS A 263 -31.59 -22.52 38.79
CA LYS A 263 -30.78 -21.63 39.62
C LYS A 263 -29.31 -22.06 39.69
N GLN A 264 -28.50 -21.03 39.93
CA GLN A 264 -27.08 -21.02 40.30
C GLN A 264 -26.58 -22.27 41.02
N GLN A 265 -25.57 -22.90 40.42
CA GLN A 265 -24.59 -23.73 41.09
C GLN A 265 -23.21 -23.09 40.87
N ARG A 266 -22.61 -22.59 41.95
CA ARG A 266 -21.19 -22.24 41.98
C ARG A 266 -20.41 -23.54 41.88
N SER A 267 -19.77 -23.82 40.75
CA SER A 267 -18.77 -24.90 40.66
C SER A 267 -17.95 -24.84 39.38
N SER A 268 -16.63 -24.87 39.56
CA SER A 268 -15.53 -25.05 38.59
C SER A 268 -15.57 -24.15 37.35
N GLY A 269 -14.64 -23.19 37.30
CA GLY A 269 -14.45 -22.31 36.16
C GLY A 269 -14.55 -23.04 34.82
N SER A 270 -15.52 -22.65 33.99
CA SER A 270 -15.68 -23.20 32.65
C SER A 270 -14.47 -22.77 31.81
N PHE A 271 -13.62 -23.72 31.46
CA PHE A 271 -12.52 -23.50 30.51
C PHE A 271 -13.00 -23.24 29.07
N LYS A 272 -14.31 -23.38 28.82
CA LYS A 272 -14.93 -23.21 27.51
C LYS A 272 -15.26 -21.75 27.22
N ALA A 273 -15.07 -21.36 25.97
CA ALA A 273 -15.48 -20.06 25.44
C ALA A 273 -16.73 -20.22 24.58
N HIS A 274 -17.50 -19.15 24.42
CA HIS A 274 -18.66 -19.15 23.54
C HIS A 274 -18.68 -17.90 22.69
N TYR A 275 -19.16 -18.00 21.46
CA TYR A 275 -19.47 -16.81 20.66
C TYR A 275 -20.79 -16.98 19.91
N CYS A 276 -21.41 -15.85 19.58
CA CYS A 276 -22.67 -15.80 18.84
C CYS A 276 -22.56 -14.73 17.75
N VAL A 277 -23.16 -15.00 16.59
CA VAL A 277 -23.24 -14.08 15.45
C VAL A 277 -24.69 -13.66 15.29
N ASP A 278 -24.93 -12.35 15.18
CA ASP A 278 -26.24 -11.68 15.07
C ASP A 278 -27.27 -12.10 16.13
N GLY A 279 -26.81 -12.55 17.31
CA GLY A 279 -27.71 -13.02 18.37
C GLY A 279 -28.48 -14.32 18.07
N LYS A 280 -28.15 -15.04 16.99
CA LYS A 280 -28.94 -16.19 16.51
C LYS A 280 -28.64 -17.49 17.27
N THR A 281 -27.38 -17.90 17.36
CA THR A 281 -27.01 -19.20 17.96
C THR A 281 -25.64 -19.13 18.60
N TRP A 282 -25.57 -19.48 19.88
CA TRP A 282 -24.32 -19.58 20.62
C TRP A 282 -23.57 -20.84 20.21
N ARG A 283 -22.30 -20.66 19.82
CA ARG A 283 -21.36 -21.72 19.48
C ARG A 283 -20.42 -21.93 20.66
N GLU A 284 -20.36 -23.15 21.17
CA GLU A 284 -19.42 -23.55 22.20
C GLU A 284 -18.05 -23.85 21.57
N CYS A 285 -16.99 -23.32 22.18
CA CYS A 285 -15.61 -23.53 21.81
C CYS A 285 -14.82 -24.10 22.99
N PRO A 286 -13.89 -25.05 22.76
CA PRO A 286 -13.19 -25.74 23.83
C PRO A 286 -12.29 -24.81 24.68
N ASN A 287 -11.87 -23.67 24.13
CA ASN A 287 -11.14 -22.62 24.83
C ASN A 287 -11.25 -21.29 24.06
N ALA A 288 -10.74 -20.21 24.65
CA ALA A 288 -10.76 -18.86 24.06
C ALA A 288 -10.08 -18.80 22.68
N THR A 289 -8.94 -19.46 22.52
CA THR A 289 -8.16 -19.44 21.28
C THR A 289 -8.90 -20.13 20.13
N ALA A 290 -9.59 -21.23 20.41
CA ALA A 290 -10.47 -21.89 19.43
C ALA A 290 -11.65 -21.00 19.03
N SER A 291 -12.21 -20.23 19.96
CA SER A 291 -13.22 -19.23 19.64
C SER A 291 -12.69 -18.15 18.70
N MET A 292 -11.46 -17.67 18.93
CA MET A 292 -10.83 -16.66 18.07
C MET A 292 -10.58 -17.19 16.66
N LEU A 293 -10.03 -18.40 16.51
CA LEU A 293 -9.87 -19.05 15.20
C LEU A 293 -11.20 -19.21 14.46
N SER A 294 -12.27 -19.55 15.18
CA SER A 294 -13.60 -19.68 14.59
C SER A 294 -14.17 -18.32 14.12
N ILE A 295 -13.92 -17.24 14.88
CA ILE A 295 -14.28 -15.87 14.49
C ILE A 295 -13.45 -15.40 13.28
N VAL A 296 -12.15 -15.72 13.23
CA VAL A 296 -11.28 -15.45 12.06
C VAL A 296 -11.82 -16.16 10.83
N ALA A 297 -12.15 -17.45 10.92
CA ALA A 297 -12.73 -18.22 9.82
C ALA A 297 -14.03 -17.59 9.30
N TRP A 298 -14.91 -17.19 10.23
CA TRP A 298 -16.16 -16.53 9.90
C TRP A 298 -15.92 -15.19 9.21
N CYS A 299 -14.99 -14.37 9.71
CA CYS A 299 -14.64 -13.10 9.08
C CYS A 299 -14.08 -13.28 7.66
N GLY A 300 -13.25 -14.30 7.43
CA GLY A 300 -12.76 -14.63 6.10
C GLY A 300 -13.89 -14.93 5.10
N GLN A 301 -14.95 -15.60 5.55
CA GLN A 301 -16.14 -15.85 4.71
C GLN A 301 -16.96 -14.59 4.42
N GLN A 302 -16.90 -13.59 5.30
CA GLN A 302 -17.65 -12.34 5.15
C GLN A 302 -16.87 -11.23 4.44
N HIS A 303 -15.54 -11.40 4.31
CA HIS A 303 -14.68 -10.36 3.75
C HIS A 303 -14.96 -10.17 2.26
N ARG A 304 -15.16 -8.91 1.86
CA ARG A 304 -15.58 -8.58 0.50
C ARG A 304 -14.59 -9.03 -0.57
N ASP A 305 -13.29 -8.96 -0.24
CA ASP A 305 -12.17 -9.25 -1.12
C ASP A 305 -11.68 -10.71 -0.99
N GLY A 306 -12.46 -11.55 -0.28
CA GLY A 306 -12.18 -12.97 -0.07
C GLY A 306 -11.36 -13.30 1.18
N ALA A 307 -11.36 -14.58 1.55
CA ALA A 307 -10.75 -15.07 2.79
C ALA A 307 -9.22 -14.93 2.81
N ASP A 308 -8.55 -15.18 1.68
CA ASP A 308 -7.09 -15.08 1.60
C ASP A 308 -6.61 -13.64 1.77
N ASN A 309 -7.30 -12.68 1.15
CA ASN A 309 -7.04 -11.26 1.36
C ASN A 309 -7.21 -10.86 2.83
N TYR A 310 -8.27 -11.35 3.47
CA TYR A 310 -8.53 -11.10 4.88
C TYR A 310 -7.44 -11.66 5.80
N TYR A 311 -7.04 -12.92 5.61
CA TYR A 311 -6.01 -13.53 6.46
C TYR A 311 -4.65 -12.87 6.29
N GLU A 312 -4.26 -12.56 5.04
CA GLU A 312 -3.07 -11.77 4.76
C GLU A 312 -3.15 -10.42 5.49
N LYS A 313 -4.24 -9.67 5.27
CA LYS A 313 -4.43 -8.36 5.91
C LYS A 313 -4.31 -8.46 7.43
N LEU A 314 -4.98 -9.42 8.05
CA LEU A 314 -4.96 -9.64 9.50
C LEU A 314 -3.56 -10.02 10.01
N SER A 315 -2.77 -10.75 9.23
CA SER A 315 -1.37 -11.05 9.56
C SER A 315 -0.46 -9.81 9.55
N HIS A 316 -0.77 -8.82 8.72
CA HIS A 316 0.06 -7.61 8.54
C HIS A 316 -0.41 -6.41 9.37
N THR A 317 -1.71 -6.28 9.66
CA THR A 317 -2.27 -5.09 10.32
C THR A 317 -2.33 -5.21 11.84
N CYS A 318 -2.33 -6.42 12.37
CA CYS A 318 -2.53 -6.65 13.79
C CYS A 318 -1.30 -7.37 14.34
N LEU A 319 -0.59 -6.71 15.27
CA LEU A 319 0.66 -7.19 15.87
C LEU A 319 0.53 -7.28 17.40
N ARG A 320 1.32 -8.16 18.00
CA ARG A 320 1.55 -8.25 19.46
C ARG A 320 3.04 -8.15 19.72
N GLY A 321 3.49 -6.93 20.04
CA GLY A 321 4.90 -6.58 19.97
C GLY A 321 5.36 -6.54 18.51
N ASP A 322 6.34 -7.35 18.17
CA ASP A 322 6.89 -7.55 16.83
C ASP A 322 6.26 -8.74 16.08
N ARG A 323 5.28 -9.42 16.68
CA ARG A 323 4.72 -10.68 16.16
C ARG A 323 3.35 -10.48 15.51
N PRO A 324 3.15 -10.95 14.27
CA PRO A 324 1.84 -11.05 13.64
C PRO A 324 0.81 -11.76 14.51
N ILE A 325 -0.46 -11.38 14.37
CA ILE A 325 -1.56 -12.13 14.99
C ILE A 325 -1.83 -13.44 14.24
N LEU A 326 -1.53 -13.52 12.94
CA LEU A 326 -1.60 -14.75 12.14
C LEU A 326 -0.26 -15.06 11.45
N VAL A 327 0.12 -16.34 11.36
CA VAL A 327 1.29 -16.82 10.59
C VAL A 327 0.97 -18.11 9.82
N LYS A 328 1.63 -18.33 8.67
CA LYS A 328 1.49 -19.55 7.85
C LYS A 328 2.37 -20.72 8.29
N GLU A 329 3.50 -20.45 8.93
CA GLU A 329 4.51 -21.45 9.24
C GLU A 329 4.81 -21.50 10.75
N ARG A 330 4.84 -22.72 11.30
CA ARG A 330 5.28 -23.02 12.68
C ARG A 330 6.59 -23.83 12.70
N VAL A 331 7.51 -23.52 11.78
CA VAL A 331 8.71 -24.36 11.55
C VAL A 331 9.82 -24.10 12.59
N THR A 332 9.73 -23.02 13.37
CA THR A 332 10.71 -22.71 14.42
C THR A 332 10.18 -23.06 15.81
N GLU A 333 11.04 -23.53 16.71
CA GLU A 333 10.71 -23.75 18.14
C GLU A 333 10.11 -22.49 18.79
N ILE A 334 10.50 -21.32 18.29
CA ILE A 334 9.95 -20.03 18.70
C ILE A 334 8.50 -19.88 18.22
N ALA A 335 8.14 -20.26 17.01
CA ALA A 335 6.75 -20.17 16.53
C ALA A 335 5.81 -21.11 17.30
N GLU A 336 6.29 -22.29 17.73
CA GLU A 336 5.48 -23.23 18.50
C GLU A 336 5.07 -22.71 19.88
N LYS A 337 5.93 -21.90 20.50
CA LYS A 337 5.72 -21.30 21.83
C LYS A 337 4.64 -20.21 21.84
N TRP A 338 4.49 -19.47 20.74
CA TRP A 338 3.69 -18.23 20.73
C TRP A 338 2.39 -18.33 19.92
N TYR A 339 2.32 -19.26 18.97
CA TYR A 339 1.15 -19.46 18.11
C TYR A 339 0.38 -20.72 18.47
N SER A 340 -0.90 -20.76 18.09
CA SER A 340 -1.81 -21.87 18.36
C SER A 340 -1.31 -23.17 17.73
N GLY A 341 -1.61 -24.30 18.39
CA GLY A 341 -1.38 -25.62 17.80
C GLY A 341 -2.40 -26.02 16.72
N LYS A 342 -3.51 -25.27 16.62
CA LYS A 342 -4.53 -25.43 15.58
C LYS A 342 -4.45 -24.29 14.58
N GLU A 343 -4.76 -24.58 13.32
CA GLU A 343 -4.81 -23.61 12.24
C GLU A 343 -6.24 -23.38 11.73
N VAL A 344 -6.39 -22.30 10.96
CA VAL A 344 -7.54 -22.00 10.11
C VAL A 344 -7.01 -21.72 8.69
N ASN A 345 -7.37 -22.56 7.71
CA ASN A 345 -6.90 -22.44 6.32
C ASN A 345 -5.37 -22.22 6.19
N GLY A 346 -4.57 -22.98 6.94
CA GLY A 346 -3.10 -22.85 6.94
C GLY A 346 -2.54 -21.70 7.78
N TRP A 347 -3.36 -20.98 8.54
CA TRP A 347 -2.93 -19.89 9.42
C TRP A 347 -3.06 -20.22 10.90
N TYR A 348 -2.03 -19.90 11.68
CA TYR A 348 -1.96 -20.08 13.12
C TYR A 348 -2.09 -18.74 13.84
N ILE A 349 -2.88 -18.69 14.92
CA ILE A 349 -3.15 -17.45 15.65
C ILE A 349 -2.26 -17.29 16.87
N PHE A 350 -1.84 -16.06 17.15
CA PHE A 350 -1.12 -15.73 18.37
C PHE A 350 -1.93 -16.11 19.61
N ASN A 351 -1.34 -16.93 20.50
CA ASN A 351 -2.08 -17.62 21.56
C ASN A 351 -1.67 -17.19 22.98
N ASN A 352 -0.47 -16.63 23.16
CA ASN A 352 0.10 -16.34 24.47
C ASN A 352 -0.46 -15.03 25.08
N LEU A 353 -1.77 -15.01 25.37
CA LEU A 353 -2.50 -13.86 25.91
C LEU A 353 -3.45 -14.27 27.04
N ASN A 354 -3.68 -13.33 27.96
CA ASN A 354 -4.77 -13.42 28.93
C ASN A 354 -6.14 -13.13 28.27
N ASN A 355 -7.25 -13.40 28.96
CA ASN A 355 -8.59 -13.28 28.39
C ASN A 355 -8.97 -11.83 27.99
N SER A 356 -8.47 -10.83 28.71
CA SER A 356 -8.69 -9.42 28.38
C SER A 356 -8.03 -9.05 27.04
N ALA A 357 -6.75 -9.38 26.89
CA ALA A 357 -6.00 -9.14 25.66
C ALA A 357 -6.54 -9.98 24.48
N LYS A 358 -7.14 -11.15 24.75
CA LYS A 358 -7.87 -11.92 23.75
C LYS A 358 -9.15 -11.22 23.28
N LYS A 359 -9.89 -10.53 24.16
CA LYS A 359 -11.05 -9.71 23.76
C LYS A 359 -10.63 -8.53 22.88
N GLU A 360 -9.56 -7.82 23.25
CA GLU A 360 -8.99 -6.75 22.42
C GLU A 360 -8.54 -7.26 21.05
N MET A 361 -7.89 -8.42 21.00
CA MET A 361 -7.52 -9.06 19.73
C MET A 361 -8.75 -9.41 18.89
N ILE A 362 -9.86 -9.83 19.49
CA ILE A 362 -11.10 -10.07 18.75
C ILE A 362 -11.61 -8.77 18.12
N GLU A 363 -11.56 -7.63 18.81
CA GLU A 363 -11.97 -6.36 18.20
C GLU A 363 -11.12 -6.01 16.96
N GLU A 364 -9.81 -6.24 17.01
CA GLU A 364 -8.90 -6.05 15.87
C GLU A 364 -9.22 -7.00 14.70
N ILE A 365 -9.49 -8.27 15.01
CA ILE A 365 -9.95 -9.29 14.04
C ILE A 365 -11.21 -8.83 13.32
N LEU A 366 -12.19 -8.31 14.06
CA LEU A 366 -13.45 -7.82 13.50
C LEU A 366 -13.26 -6.53 12.70
N ARG A 367 -12.49 -5.55 13.18
CA ARG A 367 -12.23 -4.30 12.47
C ARG A 367 -11.60 -4.52 11.10
N THR A 368 -10.70 -5.51 11.00
CA THR A 368 -10.01 -5.85 9.75
C THR A 368 -10.96 -6.47 8.71
N CYS A 369 -12.08 -7.06 9.15
CA CYS A 369 -13.08 -7.68 8.29
C CYS A 369 -14.01 -6.62 7.68
N ILE A 370 -13.83 -6.30 6.40
CA ILE A 370 -14.73 -5.43 5.64
C ILE A 370 -15.74 -6.29 4.87
N ARG A 371 -17.04 -6.18 5.22
CA ARG A 371 -18.14 -6.88 4.53
C ARG A 371 -18.46 -6.26 3.17
N GLN A 372 -19.30 -6.94 2.37
CA GLN A 372 -19.76 -6.46 1.06
C GLN A 372 -20.40 -5.06 1.09
N ASN A 373 -21.09 -4.72 2.18
CA ASN A 373 -21.66 -3.39 2.41
C ASN A 373 -20.65 -2.35 2.91
N SER A 374 -19.35 -2.64 2.85
CA SER A 374 -18.25 -1.78 3.31
C SER A 374 -18.27 -1.44 4.81
N THR A 375 -18.89 -2.29 5.64
CA THR A 375 -18.89 -2.15 7.11
C THR A 375 -18.08 -3.26 7.77
N SER A 376 -17.55 -2.99 8.97
CA SER A 376 -16.91 -4.01 9.81
C SER A 376 -17.88 -4.55 10.88
N PRO A 377 -17.85 -5.85 11.23
CA PRO A 377 -18.57 -6.38 12.37
C PRO A 377 -18.19 -5.66 13.68
N ILE A 378 -19.17 -5.40 14.55
CA ILE A 378 -18.97 -4.74 15.84
C ILE A 378 -19.12 -5.76 16.99
N LEU A 379 -18.12 -5.80 17.87
CA LEU A 379 -18.18 -6.61 19.10
C LEU A 379 -19.28 -6.08 20.04
N GLY A 380 -20.11 -6.99 20.56
CA GLY A 380 -21.27 -6.66 21.38
C GLY A 380 -22.58 -6.47 20.60
N GLN A 381 -22.49 -6.16 19.29
CA GLN A 381 -23.65 -5.99 18.41
C GLN A 381 -23.77 -7.15 17.41
N ASP A 382 -22.84 -7.26 16.47
CA ASP A 382 -22.81 -8.33 15.46
C ASP A 382 -22.26 -9.63 16.01
N ILE A 383 -21.22 -9.54 16.84
CA ILE A 383 -20.61 -10.71 17.49
C ILE A 383 -20.59 -10.52 19.00
N GLN A 384 -21.09 -11.50 19.73
CA GLN A 384 -21.00 -11.55 21.19
C GLN A 384 -20.05 -12.68 21.59
N VAL A 385 -19.19 -12.45 22.57
CA VAL A 385 -18.19 -13.42 23.04
C VAL A 385 -18.25 -13.53 24.56
N LYS A 386 -18.22 -14.76 25.07
CA LYS A 386 -18.04 -15.10 26.48
C LYS A 386 -16.75 -15.88 26.63
N MET A 387 -15.76 -15.29 27.29
CA MET A 387 -14.49 -15.93 27.57
C MET A 387 -14.62 -16.95 28.72
N PRO A 388 -13.68 -17.89 28.84
CA PRO A 388 -13.62 -18.78 29.98
C PRO A 388 -13.54 -17.96 31.29
N ASN A 389 -14.37 -18.31 32.28
CA ASN A 389 -14.43 -17.63 33.58
C ASN A 389 -14.87 -16.15 33.55
N ASP A 390 -15.51 -15.68 32.47
CA ASP A 390 -16.20 -14.38 32.43
C ASP A 390 -17.41 -14.30 33.38
#